data_AF-A0A250JA94-F1
#
_entry.id   AF-A0A250JA94-F1
#
_cell.length_a   1.000
_cell.length_b   1.000
_cell.length_c   1.000
_cell.angle_alpha   90.00
_cell.angle_beta   90.00
_cell.angle_gamma   90.00
#
_symmetry.space_group_name_H-M   'P 1'
#
loop_
_entity.id
_entity.type
_entity.pdbx_description
1 polymer ?
#
loop_
_entity_poly.entity_id
_entity_poly.type
_entity_poly.pdbx_seq_one_letter_code
_entity_poly.pdbx_strand_id
1 'polypeptide(L)'
;MTRSDQNNTFSGMKPAAVLIPKHDDAWEVGKYGPIWPRTPACYGFTLIAKVKPGRAEAIRGYGHKLAKALEVDPELLAPLKLHYLRWVLFDDDTRFMYQGIFDTDFDKYTDDAIVLFKKAGVDTVFENLEGFPMDWKTNPEAFIKFVREHQCPSFMEYGEYPYVTSDEIKKALKLKAAFSEMIEQMQ
;
A
#
# COMPACT_ATOMS: atom_id res chain seq x y z
N MET A 1 -2.33 -4.11 -28.33
CA MET A 1 -3.76 -4.44 -28.14
C MET A 1 -4.30 -3.47 -27.11
N THR A 2 -5.36 -2.75 -27.46
CA THR A 2 -5.85 -1.52 -26.83
C THR A 2 -6.34 -1.72 -25.40
N ARG A 3 -5.89 -0.83 -24.48
CA ARG A 3 -6.42 -0.63 -23.14
C ARG A 3 -7.95 -0.51 -23.22
N SER A 4 -8.66 -1.51 -22.71
CA SER A 4 -10.09 -1.39 -22.48
C SER A 4 -10.27 -0.71 -21.13
N ASP A 5 -10.61 0.58 -21.16
CA ASP A 5 -11.36 1.21 -20.08
C ASP A 5 -12.69 0.46 -19.96
N GLN A 6 -12.73 -0.57 -19.11
CA GLN A 6 -14.00 -1.17 -18.72
C GLN A 6 -14.66 -0.20 -17.75
N ASN A 7 -15.57 0.61 -18.30
CA ASN A 7 -16.65 1.23 -17.55
C ASN A 7 -17.41 0.13 -16.81
N ASN A 8 -16.97 -0.17 -15.59
CA ASN A 8 -17.60 -1.19 -14.75
C ASN A 8 -18.89 -0.56 -14.21
N THR A 9 -20.02 -0.84 -14.86
CA THR A 9 -21.33 -0.50 -14.29
C THR A 9 -21.49 -1.32 -13.00
N PHE A 10 -21.57 -0.64 -11.84
CA PHE A 10 -21.65 -1.25 -10.52
C PHE A 10 -22.73 -2.36 -10.38
N SER A 11 -23.77 -2.31 -11.22
CA SER A 11 -24.74 -3.40 -11.39
C SER A 11 -24.12 -4.59 -12.13
N GLY A 12 -23.47 -5.50 -11.39
CA GLY A 12 -22.95 -6.76 -11.95
C GLY A 12 -21.54 -7.15 -11.52
N MET A 13 -20.92 -6.38 -10.63
CA MET A 13 -19.59 -6.69 -10.09
C MET A 13 -19.60 -8.05 -9.39
N LYS A 14 -18.65 -8.93 -9.76
CA LYS A 14 -18.43 -10.23 -9.16
C LYS A 14 -17.01 -10.31 -8.61
N PRO A 15 -16.77 -11.01 -7.51
CA PRO A 15 -15.42 -11.22 -7.03
C PRO A 15 -14.53 -11.90 -8.07
N ALA A 16 -13.24 -11.58 -8.05
CA ALA A 16 -12.27 -12.11 -8.99
C ALA A 16 -10.95 -12.44 -8.31
N ALA A 17 -10.28 -13.49 -8.82
CA ALA A 17 -8.92 -13.84 -8.45
C ALA A 17 -8.03 -13.87 -9.70
N VAL A 18 -6.76 -13.54 -9.53
CA VAL A 18 -5.74 -13.69 -10.56
C VAL A 18 -4.51 -14.39 -9.99
N LEU A 19 -3.88 -15.22 -10.82
CA LEU A 19 -2.56 -15.76 -10.53
C LEU A 19 -1.51 -14.80 -11.09
N ILE A 20 -0.45 -14.57 -10.32
CA ILE A 20 0.65 -13.71 -10.72
C ILE A 20 1.86 -14.63 -10.95
N PRO A 21 2.42 -14.68 -12.16
CA PRO A 21 3.61 -15.47 -12.42
C PRO A 21 4.80 -14.86 -11.66
N LYS A 22 5.83 -15.68 -11.40
CA LYS A 22 7.06 -15.20 -10.77
C LYS A 22 7.77 -14.11 -11.59
N HIS A 23 7.61 -14.16 -12.90
CA HIS A 23 8.17 -13.24 -13.88
C HIS A 23 7.34 -13.27 -15.15
N ASP A 24 7.28 -12.15 -15.86
CA ASP A 24 6.66 -12.01 -17.18
C ASP A 24 7.39 -10.89 -17.94
N ASP A 25 7.99 -11.23 -19.09
CA ASP A 25 8.74 -10.29 -19.92
C ASP A 25 7.85 -9.20 -20.55
N ALA A 26 6.52 -9.38 -20.54
CA ALA A 26 5.56 -8.41 -21.05
C ALA A 26 5.24 -7.29 -20.05
N TRP A 27 5.72 -7.38 -18.80
CA TRP A 27 5.48 -6.33 -17.81
C TRP A 27 6.12 -5.01 -18.21
N GLU A 28 5.38 -3.92 -17.97
CA GLU A 28 5.90 -2.56 -18.16
C GLU A 28 7.11 -2.35 -17.23
N VAL A 29 8.18 -1.76 -17.75
CA VAL A 29 9.35 -1.41 -16.96
C VAL A 29 9.27 0.08 -16.62
N GLY A 30 9.00 0.35 -15.35
CA GLY A 30 8.99 1.69 -14.79
C GLY A 30 10.39 2.20 -14.48
N LYS A 31 10.43 3.34 -13.80
CA LYS A 31 11.64 3.99 -13.30
C LYS A 31 12.43 3.08 -12.36
N TYR A 32 11.75 2.25 -11.58
CA TYR A 32 12.37 1.40 -10.56
C TYR A 32 12.34 -0.09 -10.88
N GLY A 33 12.21 -0.46 -12.15
CA GLY A 33 12.13 -1.84 -12.61
C GLY A 33 10.71 -2.24 -13.04
N PRO A 34 10.42 -3.55 -13.17
CA PRO A 34 9.11 -4.02 -13.60
C PRO A 34 7.98 -3.47 -12.71
N ILE A 35 6.88 -3.07 -13.34
CA ILE A 35 5.64 -2.69 -12.69
C ILE A 35 4.77 -3.93 -12.66
N TRP A 36 4.42 -4.36 -11.45
CA TRP A 36 3.52 -5.49 -11.27
C TRP A 36 2.14 -5.14 -11.82
N PRO A 37 1.46 -6.08 -12.48
CA PRO A 37 0.18 -5.81 -13.10
C PRO A 37 -0.85 -5.43 -12.03
N ARG A 38 -1.77 -4.54 -12.40
CA ARG A 38 -2.95 -4.28 -11.59
C ARG A 38 -3.80 -5.56 -11.47
N THR A 39 -4.15 -5.92 -10.26
CA THR A 39 -4.95 -7.11 -9.92
C THR A 39 -6.35 -6.69 -9.48
N PRO A 40 -7.26 -7.65 -9.22
CA PRO A 40 -8.53 -7.38 -8.54
C PRO A 40 -8.39 -6.57 -7.24
N ALA A 41 -7.27 -6.70 -6.52
CA ALA A 41 -6.99 -5.92 -5.32
C ALA A 41 -6.39 -4.53 -5.62
N CYS A 42 -6.32 -4.10 -6.89
CA CYS A 42 -5.54 -2.97 -7.39
C CYS A 42 -4.04 -3.26 -7.45
N TYR A 43 -3.19 -2.46 -6.80
CA TYR A 43 -1.77 -2.74 -6.69
C TYR A 43 -1.42 -3.06 -5.26
N GLY A 44 -0.31 -3.76 -5.07
CA GLY A 44 0.18 -4.05 -3.75
C GLY A 44 1.60 -4.57 -3.74
N PHE A 45 2.13 -4.68 -2.53
CA PHE A 45 3.34 -5.42 -2.28
C PHE A 45 3.30 -6.07 -0.91
N THR A 46 4.16 -7.07 -0.75
CA THR A 46 4.63 -7.52 0.54
C THR A 46 6.13 -7.25 0.62
N LEU A 47 6.59 -6.62 1.70
CA LEU A 47 8.00 -6.47 2.02
C LEU A 47 8.32 -7.37 3.20
N ILE A 48 9.42 -8.10 3.13
CA ILE A 48 9.92 -8.92 4.23
C ILE A 48 11.40 -8.59 4.45
N ALA A 49 11.73 -8.13 5.65
CA ALA A 49 13.09 -7.76 6.03
C ALA A 49 13.42 -8.22 7.44
N LYS A 50 14.71 -8.34 7.73
CA LYS A 50 15.19 -8.60 9.09
C LYS A 50 15.15 -7.34 9.93
N VAL A 51 14.76 -7.49 11.18
CA VAL A 51 14.78 -6.41 12.18
C VAL A 51 16.19 -6.33 12.75
N LYS A 52 16.73 -5.11 12.88
CA LYS A 52 18.01 -4.89 13.57
C LYS A 52 17.92 -5.45 15.00
N PRO A 53 18.98 -6.10 15.53
CA PRO A 53 18.96 -6.64 16.90
C PRO A 53 18.51 -5.61 17.93
N GLY A 54 17.54 -5.98 18.78
CA GLY A 54 17.00 -5.13 19.85
C GLY A 54 16.06 -4.01 19.40
N ARG A 55 15.61 -3.97 18.14
CA ARG A 55 14.75 -2.90 17.61
C ARG A 55 13.25 -3.22 17.50
N ALA A 56 12.81 -4.40 17.93
CA ALA A 56 11.40 -4.80 17.92
C ALA A 56 10.48 -3.78 18.62
N GLU A 57 10.83 -3.37 19.85
CA GLU A 57 10.04 -2.36 20.59
C GLU A 57 10.06 -0.98 19.93
N ALA A 58 11.15 -0.61 19.25
CA ALA A 58 11.21 0.64 18.49
C ALA A 58 10.22 0.62 17.31
N ILE A 59 10.09 -0.53 16.63
CA ILE A 59 9.11 -0.73 15.55
C ILE A 59 7.68 -0.66 16.10
N ARG A 60 7.39 -1.36 17.21
CA ARG A 60 6.06 -1.28 17.87
C ARG A 60 5.73 0.13 18.31
N GLY A 61 6.70 0.83 18.92
CA GLY A 61 6.56 2.23 19.30
C GLY A 61 6.30 3.15 18.11
N TYR A 62 6.87 2.86 16.94
CA TYR A 62 6.57 3.57 15.71
C TYR A 62 5.11 3.39 15.27
N GLY A 63 4.59 2.16 15.31
CA GLY A 63 3.18 1.88 15.04
C GLY A 63 2.23 2.70 15.93
N HIS A 64 2.53 2.80 17.22
CA HIS A 64 1.75 3.63 18.16
C HIS A 64 1.79 5.11 17.80
N LYS A 65 2.96 5.64 17.41
CA LYS A 65 3.09 7.05 17.00
C LYS A 65 2.26 7.32 15.74
N LEU A 66 2.32 6.43 14.74
CA LEU A 66 1.55 6.58 13.51
C LEU A 66 0.03 6.53 13.79
N ALA A 67 -0.43 5.61 14.64
CA ALA A 67 -1.84 5.52 15.02
C ALA A 67 -2.33 6.82 15.68
N LYS A 68 -1.56 7.37 16.64
CA LYS A 68 -1.88 8.65 17.28
C LYS A 68 -1.85 9.82 16.30
N ALA A 69 -0.91 9.83 15.36
CA ALA A 69 -0.86 10.88 14.34
C ALA A 69 -2.12 10.86 13.45
N LEU A 70 -2.64 9.67 13.13
CA LEU A 70 -3.89 9.50 12.37
C LEU A 70 -5.15 9.90 13.16
N GLU A 71 -5.14 9.83 14.48
CA GLU A 71 -6.23 10.39 15.31
C GLU A 71 -6.29 11.92 15.18
N VAL A 72 -5.14 12.58 15.04
CA VAL A 72 -5.03 14.04 14.88
C VAL A 72 -5.28 14.49 13.45
N ASP A 73 -4.70 13.77 12.47
CA ASP A 73 -4.88 14.02 11.04
C ASP A 73 -5.22 12.69 10.30
N PRO A 74 -6.52 12.39 10.14
CA PRO A 74 -6.97 11.18 9.45
C PRO A 74 -6.55 11.11 7.97
N GLU A 75 -6.19 12.22 7.34
CA GLU A 75 -5.78 12.28 5.93
C GLU A 75 -4.25 12.25 5.76
N LEU A 76 -3.49 12.07 6.84
CA LEU A 76 -2.02 12.00 6.83
C LEU A 76 -1.48 11.03 5.77
N LEU A 77 -2.12 9.86 5.62
CA LEU A 77 -1.73 8.82 4.66
C LEU A 77 -2.46 8.90 3.31
N ALA A 78 -3.35 9.87 3.12
CA ALA A 78 -4.16 10.00 1.90
C ALA A 78 -3.34 10.05 0.59
N PRO A 79 -2.14 10.66 0.54
CA PRO A 79 -1.31 10.63 -0.67
C PRO A 79 -0.94 9.22 -1.14
N LEU A 80 -0.87 8.24 -0.23
CA LEU A 80 -0.49 6.86 -0.55
C LEU A 80 -1.62 6.04 -1.20
N LYS A 81 -2.85 6.55 -1.22
CA LYS A 81 -4.02 5.88 -1.80
C LYS A 81 -4.19 4.43 -1.33
N LEU A 82 -3.97 4.21 -0.02
CA LEU A 82 -4.04 2.90 0.61
C LEU A 82 -5.49 2.42 0.72
N HIS A 83 -5.73 1.19 0.27
CA HIS A 83 -6.85 0.35 0.72
C HIS A 83 -6.52 -0.31 2.05
N TYR A 84 -5.27 -0.73 2.20
CA TYR A 84 -4.85 -1.57 3.30
C TYR A 84 -3.37 -1.39 3.63
N LEU A 85 -3.05 -1.37 4.93
CA LEU A 85 -1.70 -1.40 5.47
C LEU A 85 -1.67 -2.33 6.67
N ARG A 86 -0.73 -3.29 6.67
CA ARG A 86 -0.48 -4.17 7.83
C ARG A 86 1.00 -4.36 8.03
N TRP A 87 1.45 -4.09 9.25
CA TRP A 87 2.78 -4.44 9.73
C TRP A 87 2.72 -5.61 10.67
N VAL A 88 3.66 -6.53 10.52
CA VAL A 88 3.78 -7.74 11.35
C VAL A 88 5.23 -7.90 11.77
N LEU A 89 5.45 -8.12 13.06
CA LEU A 89 6.68 -8.70 13.58
C LEU A 89 6.43 -10.18 13.80
N PHE A 90 7.34 -11.02 13.30
CA PHE A 90 7.23 -12.49 13.37
C PHE A 90 8.62 -13.11 13.48
N ASP A 91 8.68 -14.44 13.66
CA ASP A 91 9.91 -15.19 13.96
C ASP A 91 10.63 -14.57 15.18
N ASP A 92 9.95 -14.55 16.33
CA ASP A 92 10.43 -13.95 17.59
C ASP A 92 10.82 -12.46 17.45
N ASP A 93 10.00 -11.70 16.72
CA ASP A 93 10.20 -10.29 16.38
C ASP A 93 11.52 -9.98 15.64
N THR A 94 12.19 -10.99 15.09
CA THR A 94 13.43 -10.82 14.30
C THR A 94 13.17 -10.48 12.84
N ARG A 95 11.93 -10.62 12.37
CA ARG A 95 11.53 -10.27 11.01
C ARG A 95 10.31 -9.38 11.01
N PHE A 96 10.31 -8.49 10.03
CA PHE A 96 9.25 -7.53 9.79
C PHE A 96 8.63 -7.80 8.43
N MET A 97 7.30 -7.77 8.38
CA MET A 97 6.53 -7.83 7.15
C MET A 97 5.66 -6.58 7.03
N TYR A 98 5.66 -5.94 5.87
CA TYR A 98 4.70 -4.91 5.49
C TYR A 98 3.90 -5.37 4.27
N GLN A 99 2.59 -5.51 4.45
CA GLN A 99 1.61 -5.71 3.38
C GLN A 99 0.89 -4.39 3.11
N GLY A 100 0.98 -3.89 1.87
CA GLY A 100 0.29 -2.69 1.41
C GLY A 100 -0.55 -2.99 0.18
N ILE A 101 -1.78 -2.46 0.14
CA ILE A 101 -2.66 -2.47 -1.03
C ILE A 101 -3.07 -1.03 -1.31
N PHE A 102 -2.92 -0.57 -2.56
CA PHE A 102 -3.08 0.83 -2.95
C PHE A 102 -3.51 0.97 -4.43
N ASP A 103 -3.93 2.18 -4.80
CA ASP A 103 -4.48 2.46 -6.14
C ASP A 103 -3.43 2.73 -7.23
N THR A 104 -2.24 3.18 -6.84
CA THR A 104 -1.19 3.60 -7.76
C THR A 104 -0.21 2.45 -8.06
N ASP A 105 0.54 2.54 -9.15
CA ASP A 105 1.65 1.59 -9.36
C ASP A 105 2.75 1.74 -8.29
N PHE A 106 3.66 0.77 -8.26
CA PHE A 106 4.74 0.72 -7.27
C PHE A 106 5.65 1.97 -7.29
N ASP A 107 5.93 2.50 -8.47
CA ASP A 107 6.85 3.63 -8.62
C ASP A 107 6.21 4.90 -8.05
N LYS A 108 4.95 5.16 -8.42
CA LYS A 108 4.19 6.29 -7.90
C LYS A 108 3.97 6.19 -6.40
N TYR A 109 3.60 5.01 -5.89
CA TYR A 109 3.47 4.77 -4.45
C TYR A 109 4.78 5.11 -3.71
N THR A 110 5.92 4.65 -4.24
CA THR A 110 7.21 4.86 -3.60
C THR A 110 7.62 6.33 -3.61
N ASP A 111 7.39 7.04 -4.71
CA ASP A 111 7.63 8.48 -4.79
C ASP A 111 6.76 9.27 -3.78
N ASP A 112 5.48 8.92 -3.66
CA ASP A 112 4.57 9.54 -2.69
C ASP A 112 4.98 9.25 -1.25
N ALA A 113 5.43 8.02 -0.96
CA ALA A 113 5.94 7.64 0.35
C ALA A 113 7.18 8.45 0.75
N ILE A 114 8.12 8.66 -0.18
CA ILE A 114 9.31 9.49 0.07
C ILE A 114 8.89 10.94 0.35
N VAL A 115 7.96 11.50 -0.43
CA VAL A 115 7.46 12.86 -0.21
C VAL A 115 6.74 12.99 1.13
N LEU A 116 5.91 12.01 1.48
CA LEU A 116 5.18 11.98 2.74
C LEU A 116 6.13 11.95 3.94
N PHE A 117 7.11 11.05 3.95
CA PHE A 117 8.05 10.95 5.07
C PHE A 117 8.93 12.21 5.20
N LYS A 118 9.29 12.85 4.09
CA LYS A 118 9.98 14.15 4.12
C LYS A 118 9.13 15.25 4.73
N LYS A 119 7.86 15.35 4.34
CA LYS A 119 6.94 16.40 4.83
C LYS A 119 6.55 16.20 6.29
N ALA A 120 6.30 14.95 6.69
CA ALA A 120 5.88 14.64 8.04
C ALA A 120 7.03 14.79 9.06
N GLY A 121 8.29 14.90 8.59
CA GLY A 121 9.46 14.99 9.47
C GLY A 121 9.67 13.75 10.33
N VAL A 122 9.00 12.64 9.98
CA VAL A 122 9.03 11.39 10.75
C VAL A 122 10.08 10.48 10.13
N ASP A 123 11.00 9.97 10.95
CA ASP A 123 11.89 8.87 10.56
C ASP A 123 11.04 7.67 10.12
N THR A 124 11.47 6.88 9.15
CA THR A 124 10.66 5.74 8.69
C THR A 124 10.84 4.53 9.61
N VAL A 125 9.79 3.70 9.73
CA VAL A 125 9.90 2.40 10.46
C VAL A 125 11.05 1.56 9.92
N PHE A 126 11.38 1.70 8.63
CA PHE A 126 12.41 0.94 7.96
C PHE A 126 13.84 1.22 8.46
N GLU A 127 14.10 2.34 9.15
CA GLU A 127 15.39 2.59 9.80
C GLU A 127 15.74 1.55 10.87
N ASN A 128 14.76 0.76 11.30
CA ASN A 128 14.93 -0.34 12.24
C ASN A 128 15.23 -1.69 11.56
N LEU A 129 15.35 -1.73 10.24
CA LEU A 129 15.55 -2.96 9.45
C LEU A 129 17.00 -3.08 8.99
N GLU A 130 17.53 -4.30 9.01
CA GLU A 130 18.90 -4.58 8.57
C GLU A 130 19.08 -4.20 7.10
N GLY A 131 20.18 -3.53 6.77
CA GLY A 131 20.48 -3.11 5.38
C GLY A 131 19.70 -1.90 4.88
N PHE A 132 18.78 -1.33 5.66
CA PHE A 132 18.07 -0.11 5.25
C PHE A 132 19.05 1.09 5.16
N PRO A 133 19.06 1.83 4.04
CA PRO A 133 19.97 2.96 3.86
C PRO A 133 19.58 4.13 4.76
N MET A 134 20.51 4.63 5.55
CA MET A 134 20.25 5.74 6.48
C MET A 134 20.28 7.12 5.79
N ASP A 135 20.83 7.19 4.58
CA ASP A 135 20.84 8.39 3.71
C ASP A 135 19.58 8.48 2.81
N TRP A 136 18.58 7.63 3.02
CA TRP A 136 17.35 7.53 2.22
C TRP A 136 16.62 8.87 1.97
N LYS A 137 16.73 9.82 2.91
CA LYS A 137 16.11 11.15 2.79
C LYS A 137 16.69 11.94 1.60
N THR A 138 17.99 11.79 1.35
CA THR A 138 18.70 12.45 0.24
C THR A 138 19.00 11.49 -0.91
N ASN A 139 18.79 10.19 -0.71
CA ASN A 139 19.05 9.14 -1.68
C ASN A 139 17.81 8.25 -1.93
N PRO A 140 16.84 8.73 -2.73
CA PRO A 140 15.66 7.96 -3.12
C PRO A 140 16.03 6.59 -3.71
N GLU A 141 17.04 6.52 -4.56
CA GLU A 141 17.43 5.30 -5.27
C GLU A 141 17.81 4.18 -4.29
N ALA A 142 18.52 4.49 -3.20
CA ALA A 142 18.85 3.51 -2.18
C ALA A 142 17.60 3.00 -1.45
N PHE A 143 16.66 3.88 -1.11
CA PHE A 143 15.38 3.48 -0.52
C PHE A 143 14.64 2.49 -1.43
N ILE A 144 14.52 2.84 -2.71
CA ILE A 144 13.84 2.03 -3.72
C ILE A 144 14.53 0.68 -3.87
N LYS A 145 15.86 0.67 -3.96
CA LYS A 145 16.65 -0.56 -4.03
C LYS A 145 16.35 -1.47 -2.84
N PHE A 146 16.33 -0.92 -1.63
CA PHE A 146 15.97 -1.70 -0.44
C PHE A 146 14.56 -2.29 -0.55
N VAL A 147 13.56 -1.49 -0.94
CA VAL A 147 12.18 -1.97 -1.08
C VAL A 147 12.09 -3.09 -2.11
N ARG A 148 12.78 -2.96 -3.26
CA ARG A 148 12.82 -4.00 -4.31
C ARG A 148 13.49 -5.29 -3.85
N GLU A 149 14.64 -5.19 -3.20
CA GLU A 149 15.40 -6.36 -2.70
C GLU A 149 14.64 -7.16 -1.63
N HIS A 150 13.75 -6.50 -0.90
CA HIS A 150 12.95 -7.10 0.17
C HIS A 150 11.50 -7.40 -0.26
N GLN A 151 11.13 -7.13 -1.51
CA GLN A 151 9.81 -7.42 -2.02
C GLN A 151 9.60 -8.93 -2.16
N CYS A 152 8.48 -9.42 -1.62
CA CYS A 152 8.00 -10.78 -1.77
C CYS A 152 6.67 -10.74 -2.54
N PRO A 153 6.69 -10.87 -3.88
CA PRO A 153 5.48 -10.77 -4.67
C PRO A 153 4.43 -11.83 -4.33
N SER A 154 3.15 -11.44 -4.36
CA SER A 154 2.03 -12.37 -4.30
C SER A 154 2.06 -13.31 -5.50
N PHE A 155 1.64 -14.57 -5.31
CA PHE A 155 1.42 -15.52 -6.43
C PHE A 155 -0.06 -15.61 -6.84
N MET A 156 -0.96 -15.12 -5.99
CA MET A 156 -2.40 -15.04 -6.23
C MET A 156 -2.97 -13.84 -5.48
N GLU A 157 -3.85 -13.08 -6.10
CA GLU A 157 -4.59 -12.00 -5.46
C GLU A 157 -6.09 -12.09 -5.77
N TYR A 158 -6.91 -11.78 -4.77
CA TYR A 158 -8.38 -11.84 -4.82
C TYR A 158 -8.95 -10.48 -4.40
N GLY A 159 -9.98 -10.03 -5.09
CA GLY A 159 -10.74 -8.84 -4.74
C GLY A 159 -12.23 -9.14 -4.72
N GLU A 160 -12.88 -8.82 -3.60
CA GLU A 160 -14.34 -8.91 -3.45
C GLU A 160 -15.05 -7.88 -4.33
N TYR A 161 -14.49 -6.66 -4.36
CA TYR A 161 -14.90 -5.54 -5.21
C TYR A 161 -13.75 -5.22 -6.18
N PRO A 162 -13.56 -6.05 -7.23
CA PRO A 162 -12.35 -6.01 -8.03
C PRO A 162 -12.16 -4.68 -8.76
N TYR A 163 -10.92 -4.18 -8.75
CA TYR A 163 -10.47 -2.96 -9.46
C TYR A 163 -11.15 -1.65 -9.03
N VAL A 164 -11.83 -1.63 -7.88
CA VAL A 164 -12.42 -0.40 -7.33
C VAL A 164 -11.35 0.33 -6.51
N THR A 165 -11.23 1.64 -6.73
CA THR A 165 -10.26 2.47 -6.02
C THR A 165 -10.70 2.85 -4.61
N SER A 166 -9.74 3.23 -3.76
CA SER A 166 -10.04 3.66 -2.38
C SER A 166 -10.95 4.90 -2.35
N ASP A 167 -10.77 5.81 -3.31
CA ASP A 167 -11.61 7.00 -3.47
C ASP A 167 -13.04 6.65 -3.92
N GLU A 168 -13.19 5.68 -4.83
CA GLU A 168 -14.51 5.18 -5.25
C GLU A 168 -15.25 4.52 -4.08
N ILE A 169 -14.56 3.73 -3.26
CA ILE A 169 -15.13 3.13 -2.04
C ILE A 169 -15.59 4.23 -1.07
N LYS A 170 -14.72 5.21 -0.78
CA LYS A 170 -15.06 6.36 0.09
C LYS A 170 -16.29 7.11 -0.45
N LYS A 171 -16.35 7.34 -1.77
CA LYS A 171 -17.49 8.02 -2.43
C LYS A 171 -18.77 7.19 -2.32
N ALA A 172 -18.72 5.89 -2.56
CA ALA A 172 -19.87 4.99 -2.46
C ALA A 172 -20.44 4.96 -1.03
N LEU A 173 -19.56 4.92 -0.01
CA LEU A 173 -19.97 4.97 1.40
C LEU A 173 -20.62 6.31 1.78
N LYS A 174 -20.09 7.43 1.29
CA LYS A 174 -20.71 8.77 1.49
C LYS A 174 -22.11 8.84 0.87
N LEU A 175 -22.28 8.33 -0.34
CA LEU A 175 -23.60 8.28 -0.98
C LEU A 175 -24.57 7.39 -0.20
N LYS A 176 -24.14 6.21 0.25
CA LYS A 176 -24.94 5.32 1.09
C LYS A 176 -25.42 6.03 2.36
N ALA A 177 -24.54 6.74 3.05
CA ALA A 177 -24.88 7.49 4.26
C ALA A 177 -25.92 8.57 3.97
N ALA A 178 -25.68 9.42 2.96
CA ALA A 178 -26.59 10.50 2.58
C ALA A 178 -27.98 10.01 2.17
N PHE A 179 -28.08 8.88 1.43
CA PHE A 179 -29.36 8.28 1.10
C PHE A 179 -30.09 7.72 2.32
N SER A 180 -29.35 7.15 3.28
CA SER A 180 -29.94 6.63 4.52
C SER A 180 -30.54 7.76 5.36
N GLU A 181 -29.79 8.85 5.55
CA GLU A 181 -30.26 10.05 6.25
C GLU A 181 -31.50 10.66 5.59
N MET A 182 -31.52 10.76 4.26
CA MET A 182 -32.67 11.27 3.52
C MET A 182 -33.93 10.41 3.75
N ILE A 183 -33.80 9.07 3.73
CA ILE A 183 -34.92 8.16 3.96
C ILE A 183 -35.45 8.29 5.39
N GLU A 184 -34.57 8.41 6.39
CA GLU A 184 -34.96 8.60 7.80
C GLU A 184 -35.72 9.90 8.02
N GLN A 185 -35.34 10.99 7.35
CA GLN A 185 -36.04 12.29 7.46
C GLN A 185 -37.43 12.31 6.80
N MET A 186 -37.74 11.31 5.96
CA MET A 186 -39.03 11.17 5.28
C MET A 186 -40.04 10.31 6.05
N GLN A 187 -39.64 9.68 7.17
CA GLN A 187 -40.48 8.87 8.05
C GLN A 187 -41.00 9.69 9.24
#